data_AF-A0AAE4TN51-F1
#
_entry.id   AF-A0AAE4TN51-F1
#
_cell.length_a   1.000
_cell.length_b   1.000
_cell.length_c   1.000
_cell.angle_alpha   90.00
_cell.angle_beta   90.00
_cell.angle_gamma   90.00
#
_symmetry.space_group_name_H-M   'P 1'
#
loop_
_entity.id
_entity.type
_entity.pdbx_description
1 polymer ?
#
loop_
_entity_poly.entity_id
_entity_poly.type
_entity_poly.pdbx_seq_one_letter_code
_entity_poly.pdbx_strand_id
1 'polypeptide(L)'
;MQLKRLADENSKIDGKLDELMLQLQALLKAVLIEDRLVNVFIAAINEILMVYKNCLRTEGTYLTKIDTTKYIISTSFLSRIVISFAKNFLVYNVPSLKLPIPMVLQWLLPKISTSEKVRWPLGLVWEHFYTVTNTSQSQFHNPKGIDGDYRERQNLENAQRWCSGGQLPSIESLYANLEYSLSLPRKKPLELIDKQINSFKLMLFMARVSTYFFQVLNRYYGPEMICETTNYLRKFSQRVSRHNSLIWQACCEEFATLDFKTRELPFAQDYFFYDFVTFWWQRYAAITDESCHYFEHFAAQRELENINDRAKYRIYLSIFGPINAYMILEQQRINAKLIISEEFTKMFSMGMKLKNFITDLKQADDFSFEIKK
;
A
#
# COMPACT_ATOMS: atom_id res chain seq x y z
N MET A 1 26.83 -20.26 0.24
CA MET A 1 25.60 -20.06 -0.56
C MET A 1 25.22 -18.57 -0.79
N GLN A 2 25.64 -17.62 0.06
CA GLN A 2 25.31 -16.19 -0.10
C GLN A 2 26.20 -15.41 -1.07
N LEU A 3 27.52 -15.64 -1.11
CA LEU A 3 28.44 -14.93 -2.01
C LEU A 3 28.26 -15.30 -3.49
N LYS A 4 28.00 -16.58 -3.79
CA LYS A 4 27.72 -17.06 -5.15
C LYS A 4 26.46 -16.42 -5.75
N ARG A 5 25.50 -16.06 -4.91
CA ARG A 5 24.22 -15.44 -5.29
C ARG A 5 24.33 -13.93 -5.54
N LEU A 6 25.36 -13.28 -4.99
CA LEU A 6 25.73 -11.89 -5.30
C LEU A 6 26.59 -11.83 -6.57
N ALA A 7 27.42 -12.84 -6.82
CA ALA A 7 28.26 -12.94 -8.02
C ALA A 7 27.50 -13.45 -9.27
N ASP A 8 26.47 -14.29 -9.11
CA ASP A 8 25.52 -14.66 -10.16
C ASP A 8 24.48 -13.52 -10.31
N GLU A 9 24.88 -12.34 -10.80
CA GLU A 9 24.01 -11.19 -11.10
C GLU A 9 22.93 -11.48 -12.17
N ASN A 10 22.76 -12.72 -12.62
CA ASN A 10 21.53 -13.17 -13.26
C ASN A 10 20.52 -13.60 -12.20
N SER A 11 19.91 -12.60 -11.58
CA SER A 11 18.69 -12.69 -10.80
C SER A 11 17.61 -13.42 -11.62
N LYS A 12 17.49 -14.75 -11.47
CA LYS A 12 16.30 -15.53 -11.89
C LYS A 12 15.01 -15.04 -11.21
N ILE A 13 15.10 -14.00 -10.37
CA ILE A 13 14.01 -13.35 -9.68
C ILE A 13 13.26 -12.44 -10.67
N ASP A 14 13.94 -11.76 -11.59
CA ASP A 14 13.27 -10.82 -12.50
C ASP A 14 12.25 -11.52 -13.42
N GLY A 15 12.66 -12.57 -14.14
CA GLY A 15 11.74 -13.32 -15.01
C GLY A 15 10.59 -13.98 -14.24
N LYS A 16 10.86 -14.48 -13.02
CA LYS A 16 9.82 -15.07 -12.17
C LYS A 16 8.86 -14.03 -11.58
N LEU A 17 9.34 -12.82 -11.30
CA LEU A 17 8.49 -11.72 -10.85
C LEU A 17 7.57 -11.25 -11.97
N ASP A 18 8.08 -11.17 -13.21
CA ASP A 18 7.25 -10.80 -14.36
C ASP A 18 6.14 -11.84 -14.61
N GLU A 19 6.45 -13.13 -14.52
CA GLU A 19 5.45 -14.21 -14.55
C GLU A 19 4.39 -14.07 -13.43
N LEU A 20 4.83 -13.78 -12.20
CA LEU A 20 3.93 -13.57 -11.06
C LEU A 20 3.04 -12.32 -11.26
N MET A 21 3.57 -11.26 -11.87
CA MET A 21 2.81 -10.06 -12.20
C MET A 21 1.74 -10.34 -13.26
N LEU A 22 2.05 -11.15 -14.27
CA LEU A 22 1.07 -11.58 -15.28
C LEU A 22 -0.02 -12.47 -14.66
N GLN A 23 0.36 -13.41 -13.79
CA GLN A 23 -0.61 -14.24 -13.05
C GLN A 23 -1.50 -13.39 -12.15
N LEU A 24 -0.92 -12.41 -11.43
CA LEU A 24 -1.68 -11.47 -10.63
C LEU A 24 -2.65 -10.65 -11.48
N GLN A 25 -2.23 -10.17 -12.66
CA GLN A 25 -3.10 -9.46 -13.57
C GLN A 25 -4.28 -10.33 -14.03
N ALA A 26 -4.01 -11.59 -14.39
CA ALA A 26 -5.06 -12.54 -14.78
C ALA A 26 -6.07 -12.77 -13.62
N LEU A 27 -5.56 -12.95 -12.39
CA LEU A 27 -6.41 -13.08 -11.21
C LEU A 27 -7.21 -11.81 -10.94
N LEU A 28 -6.61 -10.63 -11.09
CA LEU A 28 -7.31 -9.35 -10.94
C LEU A 28 -8.41 -9.20 -11.99
N LYS A 29 -8.16 -9.55 -13.26
CA LYS A 29 -9.18 -9.53 -14.32
C LYS A 29 -10.33 -10.51 -14.06
N ALA A 30 -10.05 -11.66 -13.46
CA ALA A 30 -11.08 -12.63 -13.09
C ALA A 30 -11.97 -12.14 -11.94
N VAL A 31 -11.46 -11.22 -11.11
CA VAL A 31 -12.08 -10.83 -9.84
C VAL A 31 -12.64 -9.41 -9.86
N LEU A 32 -12.06 -8.53 -10.66
CA LEU A 32 -12.43 -7.13 -10.84
C LEU A 32 -13.18 -6.96 -12.15
N ILE A 33 -14.28 -6.21 -12.08
CA ILE A 33 -15.21 -6.03 -13.21
C ILE A 33 -14.77 -4.86 -14.12
N GLU A 34 -13.95 -3.95 -13.60
CA GLU A 34 -13.50 -2.74 -14.30
C GLU A 34 -12.00 -2.82 -14.64
N ASP A 35 -11.67 -2.85 -15.93
CA ASP A 35 -10.27 -2.92 -16.41
C ASP A 35 -9.40 -1.78 -15.90
N ARG A 36 -9.98 -0.58 -15.76
CA ARG A 36 -9.29 0.59 -15.19
C ARG A 36 -8.77 0.29 -13.77
N LEU A 37 -9.53 -0.44 -12.96
CA LEU A 37 -9.09 -0.83 -11.62
C LEU A 37 -7.96 -1.86 -11.67
N VAL A 38 -8.02 -2.83 -12.57
CA VAL A 38 -6.93 -3.78 -12.79
C VAL A 38 -5.63 -3.01 -13.10
N ASN A 39 -5.71 -2.02 -13.99
CA ASN A 39 -4.55 -1.19 -14.34
C ASN A 39 -4.03 -0.36 -13.15
N VAL A 40 -4.92 0.21 -12.31
CA VAL A 40 -4.52 0.89 -11.07
C VAL A 40 -3.70 -0.03 -10.16
N PHE A 41 -4.16 -1.26 -9.94
CA PHE A 41 -3.48 -2.21 -9.05
C PHE A 41 -2.13 -2.65 -9.61
N ILE A 42 -2.07 -2.99 -10.90
CA ILE A 42 -0.83 -3.41 -11.54
C ILE A 42 0.19 -2.27 -11.56
N ALA A 43 -0.23 -1.05 -11.90
CA ALA A 43 0.66 0.12 -11.86
C ALA A 43 1.19 0.38 -10.44
N ALA A 44 0.34 0.31 -9.42
CA ALA A 44 0.75 0.50 -8.03
C ALA A 44 1.76 -0.56 -7.56
N ILE A 45 1.54 -1.83 -7.92
CA ILE A 45 2.43 -2.93 -7.53
C ILE A 45 3.77 -2.85 -8.26
N ASN A 46 3.77 -2.49 -9.55
CA ASN A 46 4.98 -2.22 -10.31
C ASN A 46 5.80 -1.10 -9.67
N GLU A 47 5.16 -0.01 -9.26
CA GLU A 47 5.86 1.10 -8.58
C GLU A 47 6.46 0.68 -7.24
N ILE A 48 5.76 -0.15 -6.45
CA ILE A 48 6.31 -0.70 -5.19
C ILE A 48 7.51 -1.62 -5.49
N LEU A 49 7.42 -2.43 -6.54
CA LEU A 49 8.52 -3.29 -6.95
C LEU A 49 9.74 -2.46 -7.42
N MET A 50 9.51 -1.36 -8.13
CA MET A 50 10.58 -0.43 -8.49
C MET A 50 11.23 0.18 -7.25
N VAL A 51 10.44 0.60 -6.26
CA VAL A 51 10.97 1.09 -4.97
C VAL A 51 11.80 0.01 -4.28
N TYR A 52 11.32 -1.23 -4.24
CA TYR A 52 12.08 -2.34 -3.69
C TYR A 52 13.42 -2.53 -4.40
N LYS A 53 13.42 -2.60 -5.74
CA LYS A 53 14.64 -2.74 -6.56
C LYS A 53 15.59 -1.55 -6.34
N ASN A 54 15.04 -0.34 -6.20
CA ASN A 54 15.84 0.85 -5.91
C ASN A 54 16.47 0.77 -4.52
N CYS A 55 15.69 0.51 -3.47
CA CYS A 55 16.22 0.34 -2.11
C CYS A 55 17.30 -0.75 -2.05
N LEU A 56 17.15 -1.88 -2.74
CA LEU A 56 18.21 -2.90 -2.80
C LEU A 56 19.52 -2.40 -3.44
N ARG A 57 19.44 -1.49 -4.42
CA ARG A 57 20.60 -0.95 -5.14
C ARG A 57 21.27 0.20 -4.37
N THR A 58 20.47 1.05 -3.74
CA THR A 58 20.93 2.32 -3.15
C THR A 58 21.09 2.25 -1.64
N GLU A 59 20.32 1.40 -0.96
CA GLU A 59 20.31 1.28 0.49
C GLU A 59 20.98 -0.03 0.92
N GLY A 60 22.26 0.05 1.25
CA GLY A 60 22.94 -1.01 2.00
C GLY A 60 22.52 -0.95 3.47
N THR A 61 21.68 -1.88 3.91
CA THR A 61 21.31 -1.94 5.33
C THR A 61 22.26 -2.85 6.10
N TYR A 62 22.78 -2.39 7.24
CA TYR A 62 23.49 -3.22 8.23
C TYR A 62 22.57 -4.09 9.09
N LEU A 63 21.26 -3.99 8.84
CA LEU A 63 20.21 -4.65 9.60
C LEU A 63 20.06 -6.13 9.20
N THR A 64 19.45 -6.92 10.08
CA THR A 64 19.04 -8.29 9.74
C THR A 64 17.99 -8.26 8.63
N LYS A 65 17.78 -9.36 7.89
CA LYS A 65 16.74 -9.42 6.85
C LYS A 65 15.35 -8.99 7.34
N ILE A 66 14.98 -9.37 8.57
CA ILE A 66 13.70 -9.03 9.18
C ILE A 66 13.64 -7.52 9.44
N ASP A 67 14.70 -6.95 10.02
CA ASP A 67 14.76 -5.53 10.34
C ASP A 67 14.91 -4.64 9.09
N THR A 68 15.65 -5.09 8.08
CA THR A 68 15.69 -4.46 6.74
C THR A 68 14.31 -4.42 6.12
N THR A 69 13.54 -5.52 6.21
CA THR A 69 12.18 -5.56 5.68
C THR A 69 11.27 -4.60 6.45
N LYS A 70 11.34 -4.59 7.78
CA LYS A 70 10.61 -3.65 8.65
C LYS A 70 10.96 -2.19 8.33
N TYR A 71 12.25 -1.92 8.11
CA TYR A 71 12.77 -0.61 7.74
C TYR A 71 12.17 -0.13 6.42
N ILE A 72 12.34 -0.91 5.34
CA ILE A 72 11.85 -0.57 3.99
C ILE A 72 10.33 -0.40 3.99
N ILE A 73 9.59 -1.22 4.76
CA ILE A 73 8.15 -1.04 4.92
C ILE A 73 7.88 0.36 5.47
N SER A 74 8.49 0.69 6.62
CA SER A 74 8.23 1.91 7.37
C SER A 74 8.69 3.20 6.66
N THR A 75 9.78 3.16 5.90
CA THR A 75 10.35 4.35 5.25
C THR A 75 9.85 4.55 3.82
N SER A 76 9.61 3.45 3.07
CA SER A 76 9.44 3.53 1.62
C SER A 76 8.13 2.93 1.12
N PHE A 77 7.72 1.75 1.59
CA PHE A 77 6.54 1.09 1.01
C PHE A 77 5.23 1.75 1.42
N LEU A 78 5.07 2.17 2.69
CA LEU A 78 3.81 2.75 3.14
C LEU A 78 3.45 4.03 2.38
N SER A 79 4.42 4.91 2.15
CA SER A 79 4.22 6.13 1.37
C SER A 79 3.93 5.81 -0.09
N ARG A 80 4.73 4.91 -0.69
CA ARG A 80 4.56 4.53 -2.09
C ARG A 80 3.22 3.89 -2.37
N ILE A 81 2.73 2.97 -1.53
CA ILE A 81 1.40 2.36 -1.68
C ILE A 81 0.31 3.44 -1.80
N VAL A 82 0.35 4.44 -0.91
CA VAL A 82 -0.68 5.49 -0.88
C VAL A 82 -0.56 6.42 -2.10
N ILE A 83 0.64 6.89 -2.43
CA ILE A 83 0.86 7.77 -3.57
C ILE A 83 0.51 7.05 -4.87
N SER A 84 1.05 5.86 -5.10
CA SER A 84 0.86 5.11 -6.33
C SER A 84 -0.60 4.74 -6.53
N PHE A 85 -1.31 4.30 -5.50
CA PHE A 85 -2.74 4.03 -5.64
C PHE A 85 -3.52 5.30 -5.96
N ALA A 86 -3.30 6.38 -5.21
CA ALA A 86 -4.02 7.64 -5.40
C ALA A 86 -3.74 8.25 -6.79
N LYS A 87 -2.47 8.33 -7.20
CA LYS A 87 -2.06 8.79 -8.53
C LYS A 87 -2.75 7.98 -9.62
N ASN A 88 -2.55 6.65 -9.60
CA ASN A 88 -3.05 5.81 -10.69
C ASN A 88 -4.58 5.79 -10.75
N PHE A 89 -5.27 5.97 -9.62
CA PHE A 89 -6.73 6.15 -9.57
C PHE A 89 -7.20 7.34 -10.43
N LEU A 90 -6.43 8.43 -10.47
CA LEU A 90 -6.72 9.58 -11.33
C LEU A 90 -6.21 9.40 -12.77
N VAL A 91 -5.01 8.82 -12.95
CA VAL A 91 -4.42 8.53 -14.28
C VAL A 91 -5.38 7.69 -15.12
N TYR A 92 -5.98 6.65 -14.53
CA TYR A 92 -6.95 5.79 -15.20
C TYR A 92 -8.40 6.31 -15.11
N ASN A 93 -8.58 7.58 -14.71
CA ASN A 93 -9.87 8.25 -14.66
C ASN A 93 -10.95 7.41 -13.93
N VAL A 94 -10.60 6.74 -12.83
CA VAL A 94 -11.55 5.92 -12.07
C VAL A 94 -12.70 6.73 -11.48
N PRO A 95 -12.54 8.00 -11.04
CA PRO A 95 -13.66 8.79 -10.54
C PRO A 95 -14.81 8.96 -11.55
N SER A 96 -14.54 8.95 -12.86
CA SER A 96 -15.60 9.05 -13.88
C SER A 96 -16.53 7.84 -13.89
N LEU A 97 -16.08 6.68 -13.38
CA LEU A 97 -16.89 5.49 -13.22
C LEU A 97 -17.98 5.67 -12.15
N LYS A 98 -17.90 6.70 -11.29
CA LYS A 98 -18.86 7.00 -10.22
C LYS A 98 -19.17 5.75 -9.37
N LEU A 99 -18.14 4.96 -9.05
CA LEU A 99 -18.28 3.77 -8.23
C LEU A 99 -18.67 4.18 -6.80
N PRO A 100 -19.65 3.52 -6.17
CA PRO A 100 -20.01 3.75 -4.76
C PRO A 100 -18.96 3.13 -3.80
N ILE A 101 -17.69 3.52 -3.97
CA ILE A 101 -16.58 3.14 -3.08
C ILE A 101 -16.00 4.38 -2.42
N PRO A 102 -15.61 4.32 -1.12
CA PRO A 102 -14.94 5.45 -0.52
C PRO A 102 -13.58 5.68 -1.19
N MET A 103 -13.32 6.91 -1.62
CA MET A 103 -12.06 7.29 -2.30
C MET A 103 -10.82 7.15 -1.40
N VAL A 104 -10.99 7.07 -0.09
CA VAL A 104 -9.89 7.08 0.88
C VAL A 104 -9.58 5.66 1.34
N LEU A 105 -8.31 5.25 1.32
CA LEU A 105 -7.84 3.93 1.80
C LEU A 105 -8.13 3.62 3.29
N GLN A 106 -8.74 4.54 4.04
CA GLN A 106 -9.02 4.38 5.47
C GLN A 106 -9.92 3.19 5.80
N TRP A 107 -10.84 2.80 4.91
CA TRP A 107 -11.69 1.62 5.10
C TRP A 107 -10.92 0.30 4.92
N LEU A 108 -9.71 0.35 4.38
CA LEU A 108 -8.79 -0.78 4.31
C LEU A 108 -7.84 -0.87 5.50
N LEU A 109 -7.98 0.00 6.50
CA LEU A 109 -7.13 -0.01 7.68
C LEU A 109 -7.82 -0.76 8.83
N PRO A 110 -7.07 -1.53 9.65
CA PRO A 110 -7.63 -2.14 10.84
C PRO A 110 -8.06 -1.07 11.84
N LYS A 111 -9.07 -1.39 12.66
CA LYS A 111 -9.42 -0.60 13.85
C LYS A 111 -8.84 -1.29 15.07
N ILE A 112 -8.00 -0.58 15.81
CA ILE A 112 -7.34 -1.06 17.03
C ILE A 112 -8.02 -0.35 18.20
N SER A 113 -8.68 -1.09 19.08
CA SER A 113 -9.26 -0.52 20.30
C SER A 113 -8.21 -0.33 21.38
N THR A 114 -8.54 0.47 22.41
CA THR A 114 -7.75 0.61 23.65
C THR A 114 -7.58 -0.70 24.41
N SER A 115 -8.41 -1.71 24.13
CA SER A 115 -8.33 -3.07 24.70
C SER A 115 -7.58 -4.07 23.81
N GLU A 116 -6.76 -3.59 22.86
CA GLU A 116 -5.95 -4.39 21.93
C GLU A 116 -6.71 -5.34 20.99
N LYS A 117 -8.05 -5.34 21.02
CA LYS A 117 -8.84 -6.11 20.05
C LYS A 117 -8.76 -5.46 18.68
N VAL A 118 -8.05 -6.12 17.77
CA VAL A 118 -7.93 -5.70 16.38
C VAL A 118 -9.16 -6.13 15.59
N ARG A 119 -9.85 -5.16 14.99
CA ARG A 119 -10.92 -5.41 14.01
C ARG A 119 -10.33 -5.28 12.63
N TRP A 120 -10.33 -6.39 11.88
CA TRP A 120 -9.68 -6.47 10.58
C TRP A 120 -10.53 -5.84 9.45
N PRO A 121 -9.88 -5.32 8.39
CA PRO A 121 -10.57 -4.69 7.26
C PRO A 121 -11.71 -5.52 6.66
N LEU A 122 -11.55 -6.84 6.52
CA LEU A 122 -12.57 -7.72 5.95
C LEU A 122 -13.87 -7.70 6.77
N GLY A 123 -13.77 -7.78 8.10
CA GLY A 123 -14.93 -7.68 8.98
C GLY A 123 -15.58 -6.29 8.95
N LEU A 124 -14.76 -5.23 8.82
CA LEU A 124 -15.26 -3.86 8.71
C LEU A 124 -16.06 -3.63 7.42
N VAL A 125 -15.65 -4.22 6.30
CA VAL A 125 -16.40 -4.13 5.04
C VAL A 125 -17.71 -4.92 5.11
N TRP A 126 -17.72 -6.11 5.71
CA TRP A 126 -18.98 -6.84 5.94
C TRP A 126 -19.95 -6.03 6.80
N GLU A 127 -19.48 -5.40 7.87
CA GLU A 127 -20.32 -4.54 8.70
C GLU A 127 -20.85 -3.30 7.97
N HIS A 128 -20.01 -2.70 7.12
CA HIS A 128 -20.45 -1.61 6.26
C HIS A 128 -21.56 -2.07 5.31
N PHE A 129 -21.40 -3.24 4.68
CA PHE A 129 -22.43 -3.84 3.84
C PHE A 129 -23.75 -4.02 4.60
N TYR A 130 -23.70 -4.66 5.77
CA TYR A 130 -24.87 -4.86 6.65
C TYR A 130 -25.58 -3.54 7.01
N THR A 131 -24.81 -2.48 7.22
CA THR A 131 -25.34 -1.14 7.48
C THR A 131 -26.06 -0.58 6.25
N VAL A 132 -25.45 -0.69 5.07
CA VAL A 132 -26.04 -0.21 3.81
C VAL A 132 -27.32 -0.97 3.46
N THR A 133 -27.36 -2.28 3.70
CA THR A 133 -28.55 -3.11 3.44
C THR A 133 -29.59 -3.07 4.57
N ASN A 134 -29.30 -2.38 5.67
CA ASN A 134 -30.13 -2.36 6.88
C ASN A 134 -30.51 -3.77 7.37
N THR A 135 -29.52 -4.66 7.44
CA THR A 135 -29.67 -6.05 7.91
C THR A 135 -28.61 -6.36 8.95
N SER A 136 -28.92 -7.17 9.96
CA SER A 136 -27.85 -7.78 10.78
C SER A 136 -27.10 -8.87 10.00
N GLN A 137 -25.91 -9.26 10.48
CA GLN A 137 -25.16 -10.39 9.89
C GLN A 137 -26.01 -11.66 9.80
N SER A 138 -26.73 -12.00 10.87
CA SER A 138 -27.60 -13.18 10.90
C SER A 138 -28.77 -13.05 9.93
N GLN A 139 -29.44 -11.89 9.89
CA GLN A 139 -30.53 -11.64 8.95
C GLN A 139 -30.07 -11.69 7.49
N PHE A 140 -28.83 -11.27 7.22
CA PHE A 140 -28.29 -11.30 5.86
C PHE A 140 -27.94 -12.73 5.43
N HIS A 141 -27.18 -13.49 6.21
CA HIS A 141 -26.73 -14.81 5.75
C HIS A 141 -27.74 -15.95 5.98
N ASN A 142 -28.63 -15.80 6.96
CA ASN A 142 -29.63 -16.80 7.35
C ASN A 142 -30.95 -16.11 7.75
N PRO A 143 -31.71 -15.56 6.79
CA PRO A 143 -32.94 -14.81 7.05
C PRO A 143 -34.04 -15.64 7.72
N LYS A 144 -34.01 -16.97 7.60
CA LYS A 144 -34.96 -17.89 8.26
C LYS A 144 -34.53 -18.31 9.68
N GLY A 145 -33.31 -17.98 10.11
CA GLY A 145 -32.83 -18.30 11.44
C GLY A 145 -32.77 -19.82 11.69
N ILE A 146 -33.49 -20.31 12.71
CA ILE A 146 -33.49 -21.73 13.08
C ILE A 146 -34.06 -22.60 11.94
N ASP A 147 -35.02 -22.05 11.18
CA ASP A 147 -35.68 -22.70 10.05
C ASP A 147 -34.87 -22.60 8.74
N GLY A 148 -33.67 -22.01 8.80
CA GLY A 148 -32.75 -21.94 7.66
C GLY A 148 -32.18 -23.30 7.30
N ASP A 149 -31.93 -23.50 6.00
CA ASP A 149 -31.30 -24.72 5.53
C ASP A 149 -29.83 -24.84 5.98
N TYR A 150 -29.21 -25.99 5.68
CA TYR A 150 -27.81 -26.23 6.02
C TYR A 150 -26.86 -25.17 5.43
N ARG A 151 -27.12 -24.73 4.21
CA ARG A 151 -26.24 -23.79 3.47
C ARG A 151 -26.38 -22.37 4.01
N GLU A 152 -27.59 -21.93 4.39
CA GLU A 152 -27.85 -20.66 5.08
C GLU A 152 -27.07 -20.59 6.40
N ARG A 153 -27.15 -21.65 7.23
CA ARG A 153 -26.40 -21.73 8.50
C ARG A 153 -24.89 -21.74 8.28
N GLN A 154 -24.40 -22.52 7.31
CA GLN A 154 -22.98 -22.59 6.98
C GLN A 154 -22.44 -21.23 6.50
N ASN A 155 -23.20 -20.49 5.68
CA ASN A 155 -22.78 -19.17 5.23
C ASN A 155 -22.69 -18.15 6.38
N LEU A 156 -23.61 -18.21 7.34
CA LEU A 156 -23.56 -17.39 8.55
C LEU A 156 -22.32 -17.73 9.39
N GLU A 157 -22.06 -19.01 9.66
CA GLU A 157 -20.89 -19.44 10.42
C GLU A 157 -19.57 -18.99 9.76
N ASN A 158 -19.50 -19.13 8.43
CA ASN A 158 -18.37 -18.66 7.63
C ASN A 158 -18.18 -17.14 7.81
N ALA A 159 -19.24 -16.35 7.64
CA ALA A 159 -19.17 -14.90 7.80
C ALA A 159 -18.75 -14.50 9.23
N GLN A 160 -19.20 -15.20 10.26
CA GLN A 160 -18.78 -14.97 11.65
C GLN A 160 -17.28 -15.24 11.86
N ARG A 161 -16.75 -16.33 11.30
CA ARG A 161 -15.30 -16.64 11.35
C ARG A 161 -14.46 -15.62 10.61
N TRP A 162 -14.95 -15.11 9.48
CA TRP A 162 -14.23 -14.09 8.70
C TRP A 162 -14.23 -12.73 9.39
N CYS A 163 -15.38 -12.30 9.94
CA CYS A 163 -15.50 -11.02 10.65
C CYS A 163 -14.71 -10.99 11.96
N SER A 164 -14.57 -12.12 12.65
CA SER A 164 -13.73 -12.24 13.86
C SER A 164 -12.23 -12.35 13.56
N GLY A 165 -11.85 -12.53 12.29
CA GLY A 165 -10.45 -12.69 11.87
C GLY A 165 -9.87 -14.08 12.13
N GLY A 166 -10.69 -15.07 12.53
CA GLY A 166 -10.25 -16.43 12.79
C GLY A 166 -9.84 -17.21 11.52
N GLN A 167 -10.38 -16.81 10.36
CA GLN A 167 -10.05 -17.43 9.07
C GLN A 167 -10.07 -16.39 7.95
N LEU A 168 -9.06 -16.43 7.07
CA LEU A 168 -9.08 -15.69 5.81
C LEU A 168 -9.68 -16.57 4.70
N PRO A 169 -10.84 -16.22 4.13
CA PRO A 169 -11.49 -17.01 3.08
C PRO A 169 -10.73 -17.01 1.75
N SER A 170 -11.10 -17.86 0.79
CA SER A 170 -10.75 -17.64 -0.62
C SER A 170 -11.64 -16.53 -1.23
N ILE A 171 -11.26 -15.98 -2.38
CA ILE A 171 -12.09 -14.96 -3.05
C ILE A 171 -13.37 -15.59 -3.58
N GLU A 172 -13.29 -16.79 -4.14
CA GLU A 172 -14.43 -17.57 -4.63
C GLU A 172 -15.42 -17.83 -3.50
N SER A 173 -14.92 -18.17 -2.31
CA SER A 173 -15.75 -18.40 -1.12
C SER A 173 -16.44 -17.13 -0.66
N LEU A 174 -15.76 -15.96 -0.70
CA LEU A 174 -16.36 -14.67 -0.35
C LEU A 174 -17.49 -14.30 -1.31
N TYR A 175 -17.25 -14.43 -2.61
CA TYR A 175 -18.20 -14.07 -3.64
C TYR A 175 -19.40 -15.02 -3.65
N ALA A 176 -19.16 -16.34 -3.57
CA ALA A 176 -20.22 -17.32 -3.46
C ALA A 176 -21.09 -17.11 -2.21
N ASN A 177 -20.51 -16.71 -1.08
CA ASN A 177 -21.27 -16.40 0.12
C ASN A 177 -22.12 -15.13 -0.08
N LEU A 178 -21.54 -14.06 -0.62
CA LEU A 178 -22.27 -12.82 -0.94
C LEU A 178 -23.43 -13.09 -1.92
N GLU A 179 -23.16 -13.73 -3.05
CA GLU A 179 -24.15 -14.02 -4.10
C GLU A 179 -25.26 -14.92 -3.60
N TYR A 180 -24.91 -15.99 -2.87
CA TYR A 180 -25.91 -16.86 -2.26
C TYR A 180 -26.81 -16.07 -1.30
N SER A 181 -26.22 -15.29 -0.39
CA SER A 181 -26.98 -14.51 0.58
C SER A 181 -27.83 -13.41 -0.07
N LEU A 182 -27.39 -12.83 -1.19
CA LEU A 182 -28.22 -11.92 -2.00
C LEU A 182 -29.42 -12.63 -2.64
N SER A 183 -29.26 -13.89 -3.06
CA SER A 183 -30.32 -14.67 -3.70
C SER A 183 -31.40 -15.22 -2.75
N LEU A 184 -31.17 -15.14 -1.43
CA LEU A 184 -32.10 -15.70 -0.44
C LEU A 184 -33.45 -14.94 -0.42
N PRO A 185 -34.58 -15.65 -0.33
CA PRO A 185 -35.90 -15.02 -0.26
C PRO A 185 -36.06 -14.26 1.06
N ARG A 186 -36.63 -13.05 0.99
CA ARG A 186 -36.80 -12.14 2.14
C ARG A 186 -38.18 -11.50 2.15
N LYS A 187 -38.67 -11.18 3.35
CA LYS A 187 -39.91 -10.40 3.52
C LYS A 187 -39.82 -9.00 2.88
N LYS A 188 -38.63 -8.39 2.96
CA LYS A 188 -38.30 -7.15 2.25
C LYS A 188 -37.11 -7.44 1.32
N PRO A 189 -37.26 -7.27 -0.01
CA PRO A 189 -36.15 -7.42 -0.94
C PRO A 189 -35.00 -6.46 -0.61
N LEU A 190 -33.77 -6.88 -0.92
CA LEU A 190 -32.64 -5.97 -0.92
C LEU A 190 -32.62 -5.22 -2.25
N GLU A 191 -32.86 -3.92 -2.21
CA GLU A 191 -32.83 -3.06 -3.38
C GLU A 191 -31.39 -2.63 -3.67
N LEU A 192 -30.61 -3.53 -4.27
CA LEU A 192 -29.25 -3.24 -4.73
C LEU A 192 -29.17 -3.33 -6.25
N ILE A 193 -28.59 -2.32 -6.89
CA ILE A 193 -28.25 -2.38 -8.32
C ILE A 193 -26.91 -3.11 -8.52
N ASP A 194 -26.70 -3.69 -9.70
CA ASP A 194 -25.47 -4.44 -10.03
C ASP A 194 -24.20 -3.64 -9.74
N LYS A 195 -24.21 -2.34 -10.01
CA LYS A 195 -23.09 -1.45 -9.71
C LYS A 195 -22.72 -1.44 -8.23
N GLN A 196 -23.70 -1.46 -7.32
CA GLN A 196 -23.45 -1.52 -5.88
C GLN A 196 -22.88 -2.88 -5.48
N ILE A 197 -23.44 -3.97 -6.00
CA ILE A 197 -22.96 -5.33 -5.75
C ILE A 197 -21.49 -5.47 -6.19
N ASN A 198 -21.17 -4.95 -7.38
CA ASN A 198 -19.82 -4.98 -7.93
C ASN A 198 -18.83 -4.14 -7.12
N SER A 199 -19.25 -2.97 -6.64
CA SER A 199 -18.45 -2.19 -5.70
C SER A 199 -18.20 -2.93 -4.39
N PHE A 200 -19.18 -3.65 -3.87
CA PHE A 200 -18.99 -4.46 -2.67
C PHE A 200 -18.06 -5.65 -2.90
N LYS A 201 -18.14 -6.34 -4.05
CA LYS A 201 -17.17 -7.38 -4.43
C LYS A 201 -15.74 -6.83 -4.43
N LEU A 202 -15.52 -5.68 -5.07
CA LEU A 202 -14.23 -4.98 -5.05
C LEU A 202 -13.80 -4.64 -3.62
N MET A 203 -14.69 -4.12 -2.79
CA MET A 203 -14.38 -3.80 -1.39
C MET A 203 -13.98 -5.04 -0.60
N LEU A 204 -14.69 -6.17 -0.76
CA LEU A 204 -14.35 -7.44 -0.11
C LEU A 204 -13.00 -7.99 -0.58
N PHE A 205 -12.71 -7.93 -1.89
CA PHE A 205 -11.41 -8.30 -2.43
C PHE A 205 -10.29 -7.50 -1.76
N MET A 206 -10.41 -6.17 -1.77
CA MET A 206 -9.40 -5.28 -1.21
C MET A 206 -9.25 -5.44 0.30
N ALA A 207 -10.36 -5.61 1.01
CA ALA A 207 -10.34 -5.80 2.46
C ALA A 207 -9.75 -7.15 2.85
N ARG A 208 -9.94 -8.20 2.05
CA ARG A 208 -9.26 -9.48 2.22
C ARG A 208 -7.75 -9.33 2.05
N VAL A 209 -7.31 -8.70 0.97
CA VAL A 209 -5.88 -8.43 0.70
C VAL A 209 -5.26 -7.64 1.85
N SER A 210 -5.93 -6.55 2.28
CA SER A 210 -5.45 -5.74 3.40
C SER A 210 -5.41 -6.54 4.72
N THR A 211 -6.46 -7.32 5.01
CA THR A 211 -6.49 -8.19 6.19
C THR A 211 -5.32 -9.16 6.21
N TYR A 212 -5.01 -9.80 5.09
CA TYR A 212 -3.85 -10.66 4.97
C TYR A 212 -2.55 -9.93 5.32
N PHE A 213 -2.30 -8.77 4.70
CA PHE A 213 -1.07 -8.01 4.94
C PHE A 213 -0.93 -7.58 6.41
N PHE A 214 -1.99 -7.06 7.02
CA PHE A 214 -1.95 -6.66 8.43
C PHE A 214 -1.83 -7.85 9.39
N GLN A 215 -2.42 -9.00 9.08
CA GLN A 215 -2.21 -10.23 9.86
C GLN A 215 -0.77 -10.75 9.74
N VAL A 216 -0.16 -10.66 8.55
CA VAL A 216 1.27 -10.99 8.34
C VAL A 216 2.15 -10.02 9.12
N LEU A 217 1.89 -8.71 9.05
CA LEU A 217 2.63 -7.71 9.84
C LEU A 217 2.54 -8.00 11.34
N ASN A 218 1.34 -8.33 11.86
CA ASN A 218 1.18 -8.71 13.27
C ASN A 218 2.04 -9.91 13.64
N ARG A 219 2.01 -10.95 12.79
CA ARG A 219 2.67 -12.22 13.06
C ARG A 219 4.18 -12.07 13.16
N TYR A 220 4.77 -11.25 12.29
CA TYR A 220 6.23 -11.10 12.21
C TYR A 220 6.78 -9.97 13.10
N TYR A 221 6.01 -8.91 13.34
CA TYR A 221 6.51 -7.69 13.99
C TYR A 221 5.70 -7.25 15.21
N GLY A 222 4.61 -7.95 15.54
CA GLY A 222 3.77 -7.66 16.69
C GLY A 222 2.77 -6.51 16.51
N PRO A 223 1.97 -6.22 17.55
CA PRO A 223 0.87 -5.26 17.51
C PRO A 223 1.34 -3.80 17.36
N GLU A 224 2.52 -3.45 17.88
CA GLU A 224 3.10 -2.11 17.75
C GLU A 224 3.29 -1.74 16.28
N MET A 225 3.82 -2.65 15.47
CA MET A 225 4.04 -2.41 14.03
C MET A 225 2.73 -2.13 13.29
N ILE A 226 1.65 -2.85 13.63
CA ILE A 226 0.34 -2.57 13.02
C ILE A 226 -0.14 -1.19 13.44
N CYS A 227 0.01 -0.82 14.72
CA CYS A 227 -0.40 0.49 15.21
C CYS A 227 0.35 1.63 14.49
N GLU A 228 1.68 1.54 14.41
CA GLU A 228 2.52 2.50 13.69
C GLU A 228 2.12 2.58 12.21
N THR A 229 2.02 1.44 11.54
CA THR A 229 1.65 1.34 10.12
C THR A 229 0.26 1.92 9.84
N THR A 230 -0.73 1.56 10.67
CA THR A 230 -2.11 2.02 10.54
C THR A 230 -2.21 3.53 10.73
N ASN A 231 -1.51 4.06 11.74
CA ASN A 231 -1.48 5.49 12.00
C ASN A 231 -0.79 6.27 10.89
N TYR A 232 0.33 5.76 10.37
CA TYR A 232 1.03 6.34 9.23
C TYR A 232 0.12 6.39 8.01
N LEU A 233 -0.44 5.24 7.58
CA LEU A 233 -1.31 5.16 6.41
C LEU A 233 -2.55 6.05 6.55
N ARG A 234 -3.15 6.13 7.74
CA ARG A 234 -4.29 7.02 8.00
C ARG A 234 -3.92 8.49 7.81
N LYS A 235 -2.85 8.95 8.47
CA LYS A 235 -2.40 10.35 8.40
C LYS A 235 -1.91 10.73 7.00
N PHE A 236 -1.21 9.81 6.34
CA PHE A 236 -0.63 10.04 5.03
C PHE A 236 -1.67 10.01 3.92
N SER A 237 -2.60 9.04 3.94
CA SER A 237 -3.71 8.98 2.97
C SER A 237 -4.58 10.24 2.99
N GLN A 238 -4.80 10.86 4.14
CA GLN A 238 -5.54 12.13 4.23
C GLN A 238 -4.82 13.28 3.49
N ARG A 239 -3.49 13.35 3.60
CA ARG A 239 -2.68 14.37 2.92
C ARG A 239 -2.69 14.15 1.41
N VAL A 240 -2.40 12.92 0.99
CA VAL A 240 -2.41 12.54 -0.43
C VAL A 240 -3.80 12.73 -1.02
N SER A 241 -4.87 12.36 -0.32
CA SER A 241 -6.25 12.56 -0.80
C SER A 241 -6.57 14.03 -1.03
N ARG A 242 -6.18 14.94 -0.13
CA ARG A 242 -6.38 16.39 -0.33
C ARG A 242 -5.63 16.90 -1.56
N HIS A 243 -4.38 16.47 -1.73
CA HIS A 243 -3.59 16.86 -2.90
C HIS A 243 -4.23 16.32 -4.20
N ASN A 244 -4.63 15.05 -4.21
CA ASN A 244 -5.32 14.44 -5.34
C ASN A 244 -6.64 15.13 -5.69
N SER A 245 -7.41 15.61 -4.71
CA SER A 245 -8.62 16.39 -4.97
C SER A 245 -8.31 17.68 -5.74
N LEU A 246 -7.19 18.35 -5.44
CA LEU A 246 -6.73 19.53 -6.18
C LEU A 246 -6.33 19.16 -7.62
N ILE A 247 -5.61 18.06 -7.81
CA ILE A 247 -5.23 17.56 -9.14
C ILE A 247 -6.48 17.25 -9.96
N TRP A 248 -7.44 16.53 -9.38
CA TRP A 248 -8.69 16.18 -10.03
C TRP A 248 -9.47 17.42 -10.46
N GLN A 249 -9.60 18.42 -9.58
CA GLN A 249 -10.27 19.67 -9.88
C GLN A 249 -9.57 20.42 -11.03
N ALA A 250 -8.26 20.63 -10.93
CA ALA A 250 -7.47 21.30 -11.97
C ALA A 250 -7.59 20.57 -13.32
N CYS A 251 -7.51 19.23 -13.31
CA CYS A 251 -7.67 18.42 -14.52
C CYS A 251 -9.06 18.58 -15.14
N CYS A 252 -10.12 18.65 -14.32
CA CYS A 252 -11.48 18.86 -14.80
C CYS A 252 -11.67 20.27 -15.39
N GLU A 253 -11.11 21.29 -14.74
CA GLU A 253 -11.14 22.68 -15.19
C GLU A 253 -10.43 22.83 -16.54
N GLU A 254 -9.20 22.31 -16.65
CA GLU A 254 -8.41 22.32 -17.88
C GLU A 254 -9.08 21.53 -19.00
N PHE A 255 -9.60 20.32 -18.71
CA PHE A 255 -10.33 19.53 -19.70
C PHE A 255 -11.57 20.28 -20.23
N ALA A 256 -12.26 21.04 -19.38
CA ALA A 256 -13.44 21.80 -19.77
C ALA A 256 -13.11 22.97 -20.72
N THR A 257 -11.87 23.46 -20.75
CA THR A 257 -11.41 24.51 -21.68
C THR A 257 -11.19 24.00 -23.11
N LEU A 258 -11.04 22.69 -23.30
CA LEU A 258 -10.87 22.09 -24.62
C LEU A 258 -12.11 22.32 -25.49
N ASP A 259 -11.88 22.50 -26.79
CA ASP A 259 -12.96 22.65 -27.74
C ASP A 259 -13.87 21.40 -27.75
N PHE A 260 -15.13 21.61 -28.12
CA PHE A 260 -16.15 20.56 -28.08
C PHE A 260 -15.77 19.34 -28.93
N LYS A 261 -15.15 19.55 -30.11
CA LYS A 261 -14.80 18.44 -31.00
C LYS A 261 -13.73 17.55 -30.39
N THR A 262 -12.75 18.14 -29.70
CA THR A 262 -11.71 17.40 -28.99
C THR A 262 -12.29 16.59 -27.82
N ARG A 263 -13.26 17.13 -27.08
CA ARG A 263 -13.87 16.43 -25.95
C ARG A 263 -14.76 15.24 -26.35
N GLU A 264 -15.38 15.31 -27.52
CA GLU A 264 -16.25 14.24 -28.05
C GLU A 264 -15.46 13.09 -28.70
N LEU A 265 -14.13 13.21 -28.85
CA LEU A 265 -13.33 12.11 -29.36
C LEU A 265 -13.39 10.90 -28.40
N PRO A 266 -13.50 9.66 -28.92
CA PRO A 266 -13.47 8.47 -28.09
C PRO A 266 -12.23 8.43 -27.20
N PHE A 267 -12.42 8.14 -25.90
CA PHE A 267 -11.35 8.08 -24.90
C PHE A 267 -10.58 9.39 -24.67
N ALA A 268 -11.00 10.53 -25.25
CA ALA A 268 -10.30 11.81 -25.08
C ALA A 268 -10.13 12.19 -23.60
N GLN A 269 -11.18 11.97 -22.80
CA GLN A 269 -11.10 12.19 -21.37
C GLN A 269 -10.04 11.29 -20.72
N ASP A 270 -10.02 10.00 -21.04
CA ASP A 270 -9.08 9.08 -20.40
C ASP A 270 -7.62 9.40 -20.76
N TYR A 271 -7.34 9.72 -22.03
CA TYR A 271 -5.99 10.14 -22.45
C TYR A 271 -5.57 11.47 -21.83
N PHE A 272 -6.47 12.45 -21.81
CA PHE A 272 -6.18 13.74 -21.17
C PHE A 272 -5.86 13.58 -19.68
N PHE A 273 -6.67 12.79 -18.97
CA PHE A 273 -6.43 12.50 -17.55
C PHE A 273 -5.11 11.76 -17.34
N TYR A 274 -4.79 10.80 -18.20
CA TYR A 274 -3.51 10.09 -18.15
C TYR A 274 -2.33 11.07 -18.26
N ASP A 275 -2.31 11.91 -19.29
CA ASP A 275 -1.21 12.83 -19.55
C ASP A 275 -1.11 13.92 -18.49
N PHE A 276 -2.23 14.57 -18.15
CA PHE A 276 -2.27 15.67 -17.19
C PHE A 276 -1.82 15.22 -15.80
N VAL A 277 -2.37 14.12 -15.29
CA VAL A 277 -2.05 13.61 -13.96
C VAL A 277 -0.61 13.09 -13.92
N THR A 278 -0.15 12.42 -14.97
CA THR A 278 1.24 11.95 -15.07
C THR A 278 2.22 13.11 -15.04
N PHE A 279 1.98 14.14 -15.87
CA PHE A 279 2.79 15.35 -15.90
C PHE A 279 2.82 16.07 -14.55
N TRP A 280 1.66 16.19 -13.89
CA TRP A 280 1.57 16.81 -12.58
C TRP A 280 2.46 16.12 -11.54
N TRP A 281 2.37 14.79 -11.45
CA TRP A 281 3.18 14.02 -10.50
C TRP A 281 4.67 13.98 -10.86
N GLN A 282 5.02 14.00 -12.15
CA GLN A 282 6.41 14.14 -12.60
C GLN A 282 6.98 15.50 -12.19
N ARG A 283 6.23 16.59 -12.40
CA ARG A 283 6.61 17.92 -11.96
C ARG A 283 6.73 18.00 -10.43
N TYR A 284 5.79 17.40 -9.70
CA TYR A 284 5.85 17.33 -8.24
C TYR A 284 7.13 16.62 -7.77
N ALA A 285 7.49 15.49 -8.39
CA ALA A 285 8.73 14.79 -8.09
C ALA A 285 9.98 15.63 -8.41
N ALA A 286 10.04 16.25 -9.60
CA ALA A 286 11.19 17.08 -9.99
C ALA A 286 11.42 18.26 -9.03
N ILE A 287 10.37 18.97 -8.64
CA ILE A 287 10.44 20.06 -7.64
C ILE A 287 10.92 19.53 -6.28
N THR A 288 10.50 18.31 -5.92
CA THR A 288 10.91 17.66 -4.68
C THR A 288 12.39 17.37 -4.68
N ASP A 289 12.91 16.77 -5.76
CA ASP A 289 14.32 16.41 -5.88
C ASP A 289 15.21 17.66 -5.84
N GLU A 290 14.83 18.72 -6.56
CA GLU A 290 15.53 20.02 -6.51
C GLU A 290 15.51 20.62 -5.09
N SER A 291 14.35 20.58 -4.43
CA SER A 291 14.20 21.04 -3.05
C SER A 291 15.05 20.22 -2.07
N CYS A 292 15.20 18.92 -2.29
CA CYS A 292 16.02 18.04 -1.47
C CYS A 292 17.49 18.43 -1.58
N HIS A 293 18.00 18.67 -2.80
CA HIS A 293 19.38 19.13 -3.00
C HIS A 293 19.66 20.48 -2.32
N TYR A 294 18.75 21.44 -2.45
CA TYR A 294 18.88 22.73 -1.77
C TYR A 294 18.88 22.57 -0.24
N PHE A 295 18.00 21.72 0.27
CA PHE A 295 17.87 21.49 1.70
C PHE A 295 19.05 20.71 2.29
N GLU A 296 19.65 19.77 1.57
CA GLU A 296 20.88 19.09 1.99
C GLU A 296 22.02 20.10 2.18
N HIS A 297 22.14 21.06 1.26
CA HIS A 297 23.11 22.16 1.39
C HIS A 297 22.82 23.03 2.63
N PHE A 298 21.54 23.39 2.84
CA PHE A 298 21.09 24.16 4.00
C PHE A 298 21.32 23.43 5.34
N ALA A 299 21.05 22.12 5.37
CA ALA A 299 21.27 21.28 6.55
C ALA A 299 22.76 21.10 6.87
N ALA A 300 23.61 20.97 5.84
CA ALA A 300 25.07 20.87 6.01
C ALA A 300 25.68 22.10 6.67
N GLN A 301 25.04 23.26 6.54
CA GLN A 301 25.44 24.51 7.20
C GLN A 301 25.01 24.57 8.68
N ARG A 302 24.44 23.49 9.24
CA ARG A 302 23.99 23.37 10.65
C ARG A 302 22.94 24.40 11.08
N GLU A 303 22.32 25.11 10.14
CA GLU A 303 21.33 26.16 10.42
C GLU A 303 20.07 25.62 11.10
N LEU A 304 19.83 24.31 11.00
CA LEU A 304 18.70 23.62 11.63
C LEU A 304 18.99 23.11 13.04
N GLU A 305 20.24 23.05 13.51
CA GLU A 305 20.59 22.37 14.77
C GLU A 305 19.90 23.02 15.99
N ASN A 306 19.74 24.34 15.98
CA ASN A 306 19.18 25.11 17.10
C ASN A 306 17.69 25.48 16.95
N ILE A 307 17.01 24.99 15.89
CA ILE A 307 15.60 25.28 15.64
C ILE A 307 14.73 24.23 16.33
N ASN A 308 13.69 24.67 17.04
CA ASN A 308 12.73 23.74 17.65
C ASN A 308 11.92 22.96 16.59
N ASP A 309 11.41 21.79 16.97
CA ASP A 309 10.73 20.86 16.04
C ASP A 309 9.53 21.48 15.32
N ARG A 310 8.82 22.42 15.97
CA ARG A 310 7.67 23.08 15.36
C ARG A 310 8.08 24.06 14.26
N ALA A 311 9.17 24.79 14.46
CA ALA A 311 9.72 25.70 13.45
C ALA A 311 10.38 24.90 12.32
N LYS A 312 11.09 23.82 12.62
CA LYS A 312 11.55 22.84 11.62
C LYS A 312 10.39 22.35 10.77
N TYR A 313 9.32 21.84 11.38
CA TYR A 313 8.13 21.37 10.66
C TYR A 313 7.56 22.40 9.68
N ARG A 314 7.52 23.68 10.07
CA ARG A 314 7.05 24.77 9.18
C ARG A 314 7.97 24.98 7.98
N ILE A 315 9.28 24.93 8.17
CA ILE A 315 10.27 25.03 7.09
C ILE A 315 10.10 23.85 6.11
N TYR A 316 10.00 22.62 6.62
CA TYR A 316 9.75 21.46 5.76
C TYR A 316 8.45 21.60 4.97
N LEU A 317 7.38 22.08 5.61
CA LEU A 317 6.11 22.32 4.92
C LEU A 317 6.21 23.38 3.82
N SER A 318 6.93 24.48 4.04
CA SER A 318 7.06 25.54 3.05
C SER A 318 7.92 25.13 1.85
N ILE A 319 8.94 24.31 2.08
CA ILE A 319 9.87 23.88 1.03
C ILE A 319 9.29 22.68 0.26
N PHE A 320 8.88 21.63 0.96
CA PHE A 320 8.55 20.34 0.34
C PHE A 320 7.03 20.11 0.16
N GLY A 321 6.20 20.95 0.77
CA GLY A 321 4.77 20.73 0.83
C GLY A 321 4.37 19.60 1.79
N PRO A 322 3.05 19.38 2.00
CA PRO A 322 2.54 18.54 3.08
C PRO A 322 2.82 17.04 2.95
N ILE A 323 2.97 16.51 1.73
CA ILE A 323 3.21 15.08 1.49
C ILE A 323 4.68 14.77 1.82
N ASN A 324 5.62 15.42 1.14
CA ASN A 324 7.04 15.15 1.32
C ASN A 324 7.55 15.56 2.70
N ALA A 325 7.09 16.70 3.26
CA ALA A 325 7.44 17.07 4.63
C ALA A 325 7.08 15.97 5.63
N TYR A 326 5.90 15.35 5.47
CA TYR A 326 5.50 14.24 6.33
C TYR A 326 6.38 13.01 6.12
N MET A 327 6.70 12.66 4.87
CA MET A 327 7.58 11.52 4.55
C MET A 327 8.97 11.70 5.16
N ILE A 328 9.60 12.86 4.94
CA ILE A 328 10.97 13.12 5.41
C ILE A 328 11.04 13.09 6.93
N LEU A 329 10.09 13.73 7.63
CA LEU A 329 10.09 13.76 9.09
C LEU A 329 9.83 12.40 9.72
N GLU A 330 8.95 11.58 9.13
CA GLU A 330 8.74 10.22 9.60
C GLU A 330 9.98 9.35 9.32
N GLN A 331 10.63 9.51 8.17
CA GLN A 331 11.89 8.81 7.87
C GLN A 331 12.99 9.20 8.86
N GLN A 332 13.13 10.48 9.20
CA GLN A 332 14.07 10.93 10.24
C GLN A 332 13.75 10.33 11.60
N ARG A 333 12.47 10.29 11.99
CA ARG A 333 12.02 9.65 13.24
C ARG A 333 12.36 8.16 13.28
N ILE A 334 12.23 7.47 12.15
CA ILE A 334 12.59 6.04 12.04
C ILE A 334 14.12 5.88 12.09
N ASN A 335 14.86 6.67 11.32
CA ASN A 335 16.32 6.62 11.28
C ASN A 335 16.95 6.92 12.64
N ALA A 336 16.37 7.84 13.43
CA ALA A 336 16.83 8.15 14.78
C ALA A 336 16.70 6.97 15.78
N LYS A 337 15.83 6.00 15.49
CA LYS A 337 15.70 4.76 16.29
C LYS A 337 16.67 3.67 15.86
N LEU A 338 17.34 3.80 14.71
CA LEU A 338 18.27 2.79 14.22
C LEU A 338 19.63 2.95 14.90
N ILE A 339 20.05 1.89 15.58
CA ILE A 339 21.36 1.82 16.24
C ILE A 339 22.24 0.89 15.39
N ILE A 340 23.35 1.41 14.87
CA ILE A 340 24.35 0.60 14.18
C ILE A 340 24.99 -0.33 15.23
N SER A 341 24.99 -1.64 14.99
CA SER A 341 25.65 -2.55 15.91
C SER A 341 27.18 -2.33 15.90
N GLU A 342 27.79 -2.41 17.08
CA GLU A 342 29.25 -2.35 17.20
C GLU A 342 29.93 -3.45 16.38
N GLU A 343 29.30 -4.62 16.34
CA GLU A 343 29.74 -5.77 15.55
C GLU A 343 29.77 -5.46 14.05
N PHE A 344 28.71 -4.85 13.51
CA PHE A 344 28.71 -4.41 12.11
C PHE A 344 29.83 -3.40 11.85
N THR A 345 29.99 -2.42 12.73
CA THR A 345 31.02 -1.37 12.58
C THR A 345 32.42 -1.97 12.58
N LYS A 346 32.66 -2.94 13.48
CA LYS A 346 33.92 -3.69 13.57
C LYS A 346 34.17 -4.51 12.32
N MET A 347 33.19 -5.31 11.89
CA MET A 347 33.30 -6.18 10.71
C MET A 347 33.46 -5.39 9.42
N PHE A 348 32.73 -4.28 9.27
CA PHE A 348 32.88 -3.35 8.14
C PHE A 348 34.29 -2.74 8.12
N SER A 349 34.79 -2.27 9.27
CA SER A 349 36.15 -1.75 9.37
C SER A 349 37.21 -2.79 9.03
N MET A 350 37.03 -4.04 9.47
CA MET A 350 37.91 -5.17 9.13
C MET A 350 37.86 -5.48 7.64
N GLY A 351 36.67 -5.53 7.04
CA GLY A 351 36.47 -5.75 5.61
C GLY A 351 37.07 -4.64 4.74
N MET A 352 36.96 -3.37 5.15
CA MET A 352 37.58 -2.24 4.46
C MET A 352 39.11 -2.28 4.53
N LYS A 353 39.67 -2.67 5.69
CA LYS A 353 41.11 -2.91 5.82
C LYS A 353 41.54 -4.05 4.91
N LEU A 354 40.82 -5.18 4.92
CA LEU A 354 41.12 -6.31 4.04
C LEU A 354 41.08 -5.88 2.56
N LYS A 355 40.04 -5.18 2.12
CA LYS A 355 39.91 -4.70 0.74
C LYS A 355 41.12 -3.86 0.29
N ASN A 356 41.63 -3.00 1.17
CA ASN A 356 42.73 -2.09 0.86
C ASN A 356 44.12 -2.72 0.99
N PHE A 357 44.24 -3.82 1.74
CA PHE A 357 45.53 -4.44 2.10
C PHE A 357 45.58 -5.95 1.82
N ILE A 358 44.71 -6.48 0.96
CA ILE A 358 44.71 -7.90 0.62
C ILE A 358 46.00 -8.27 -0.13
N THR A 359 46.65 -9.33 0.33
CA THR A 359 47.89 -9.85 -0.25
C THR A 359 47.74 -11.30 -0.72
N ASP A 360 46.78 -12.03 -0.15
CA ASP A 360 46.46 -13.42 -0.50
C ASP A 360 44.96 -13.68 -0.39
N LEU A 361 44.44 -14.56 -1.27
CA LEU A 361 43.04 -14.98 -1.32
C LEU A 361 42.59 -15.71 -0.04
N LYS A 362 43.52 -16.38 0.67
CA LYS A 362 43.22 -17.04 1.94
C LYS A 362 42.72 -16.05 3.01
N GLN A 363 43.19 -14.81 2.98
CA GLN A 363 42.73 -13.75 3.89
C GLN A 363 41.25 -13.41 3.67
N ALA A 364 40.76 -13.52 2.42
CA ALA A 364 39.35 -13.36 2.11
C ALA A 364 38.52 -14.57 2.55
N ASP A 365 39.05 -15.79 2.45
CA ASP A 365 38.38 -17.00 2.91
C ASP A 365 38.24 -17.03 4.44
N ASP A 366 39.29 -16.65 5.18
CA ASP A 366 39.29 -16.58 6.64
C ASP A 366 38.29 -15.53 7.15
N PHE A 367 38.28 -14.33 6.54
CA PHE A 367 37.29 -13.30 6.85
C PHE A 367 35.86 -13.73 6.49
N SER A 368 35.69 -14.48 5.39
CA SER A 368 34.39 -15.05 5.01
C SER A 368 33.89 -16.10 6.02
N PHE A 369 34.80 -16.83 6.67
CA PHE A 369 34.46 -17.77 7.73
C PHE A 369 34.05 -17.04 9.01
N GLU A 370 34.75 -15.95 9.34
CA GLU A 370 34.46 -15.11 10.51
C GLU A 370 33.08 -14.42 10.42
N ILE A 371 32.65 -13.99 9.22
CA ILE A 371 31.30 -13.43 8.98
C ILE A 371 30.19 -14.48 9.11
N LYS A 372 30.48 -15.76 8.86
CA LYS A 372 29.47 -16.84 8.84
C LYS A 372 29.27 -17.51 10.20
N LYS A 373 30.11 -17.18 11.18
CA LYS A 373 30.03 -17.66 12.56
C LYS A 373 28.99 -16.85 13.31
#